data_AF-A0A533WP65-F1
#
_entry.id   AF-A0A533WP65-F1
#
_cell.length_a   1.000
_cell.length_b   1.000
_cell.length_c   1.000
_cell.angle_alpha   90.00
_cell.angle_beta   90.00
_cell.angle_gamma   90.00
#
_symmetry.space_group_name_H-M   'P 1'
#
loop_
_entity.id
_entity.type
_entity.pdbx_description
1 polymer ?
#
loop_
_entity_poly.entity_id
_entity_poly.type
_entity_poly.pdbx_seq_one_letter_code
_entity_poly.pdbx_strand_id
1 'polypeptide(L)'
;KDTPEFWQKFADYRIWQKQGSIIAGAILGVATGALFGLVFAYSRYKIPSQNEITKALVLAGIMWATLFFIPFLKYPANPPTIGEPSTIALRTELYIAFVMLSGLGALGFSLLYNKIRKKRFIVFLGYAGFIGLAFVLIPSYQDKITTSMDIVNGFRMVSAITMTLYWIANAVILGALWKRFQPHITREQIQ
;
A
#
# COMPACT_ATOMS: atom_id res chain seq x y z
N LYS A 1 -21.81 -27.87 17.74
CA LYS A 1 -23.06 -27.85 18.52
C LYS A 1 -24.07 -27.05 17.72
N ASP A 2 -25.21 -27.62 17.40
CA ASP A 2 -26.25 -27.00 16.58
C ASP A 2 -27.39 -26.55 17.51
N THR A 3 -27.23 -25.38 18.13
CA THR A 3 -28.20 -24.82 19.08
C THR A 3 -28.61 -23.41 18.67
N PRO A 4 -29.85 -22.96 18.96
CA PRO A 4 -30.29 -21.59 18.65
C PRO A 4 -29.35 -20.50 19.20
N GLU A 5 -28.88 -20.68 20.44
CA GLU A 5 -27.93 -19.78 21.09
C GLU A 5 -26.58 -19.68 20.34
N PHE A 6 -26.08 -20.80 19.82
CA PHE A 6 -24.85 -20.81 19.02
C PHE A 6 -25.04 -20.01 17.73
N TRP A 7 -26.16 -20.21 17.02
CA TRP A 7 -26.44 -19.50 15.76
C TRP A 7 -26.66 -18.01 15.98
N GLN A 8 -27.29 -17.62 17.08
CA GLN A 8 -27.44 -16.21 17.44
C GLN A 8 -26.06 -15.58 17.69
N LYS A 9 -25.23 -16.17 18.54
CA LYS A 9 -23.88 -15.66 18.83
C LYS A 9 -22.99 -15.63 17.58
N PHE A 10 -23.11 -16.63 16.71
CA PHE A 10 -22.41 -16.68 15.44
C PHE A 10 -22.87 -15.57 14.49
N ALA A 11 -24.18 -15.32 14.39
CA ALA A 11 -24.74 -14.24 13.58
C ALA A 11 -24.25 -12.87 14.09
N ASP A 12 -24.32 -12.62 15.39
CA ASP A 12 -23.87 -11.38 16.02
C ASP A 12 -22.38 -11.14 15.75
N TYR A 13 -21.55 -12.17 15.91
CA TYR A 13 -20.12 -12.10 15.60
C TYR A 13 -19.86 -11.77 14.12
N ARG A 14 -20.58 -12.41 13.20
CA ARG A 14 -20.44 -12.16 11.75
C ARG A 14 -20.89 -10.75 11.37
N ILE A 15 -21.94 -10.22 12.01
CA ILE A 15 -22.40 -8.85 11.80
C ILE A 15 -21.31 -7.87 12.27
N TRP A 16 -20.79 -8.05 13.48
CA TRP A 16 -19.71 -7.23 14.03
C TRP A 16 -18.46 -7.24 13.14
N GLN A 17 -18.03 -8.42 12.67
CA GLN A 17 -16.90 -8.56 11.75
C GLN A 17 -17.11 -7.78 10.44
N LYS A 18 -18.31 -7.89 9.83
CA LYS A 18 -18.62 -7.22 8.56
C LYS A 18 -18.63 -5.70 8.73
N GLN A 19 -19.28 -5.20 9.77
CA GLN A 19 -19.32 -3.76 10.07
C GLN A 19 -17.93 -3.22 10.38
N GLY A 20 -17.15 -3.92 11.21
CA GLY A 20 -15.77 -3.57 11.50
C GLY A 20 -14.89 -3.50 10.25
N SER A 21 -15.06 -4.46 9.33
CA SER A 21 -14.34 -4.48 8.05
C SER A 21 -14.65 -3.27 7.17
N ILE A 22 -15.92 -2.84 7.13
CA ILE A 22 -16.34 -1.64 6.37
C ILE A 22 -15.72 -0.38 6.97
N ILE A 23 -15.79 -0.21 8.30
CA ILE A 23 -15.24 0.96 8.98
C ILE A 23 -13.72 1.02 8.81
N ALA A 24 -13.03 -0.09 9.04
CA ALA A 24 -11.58 -0.17 8.86
C ALA A 24 -11.17 0.10 7.41
N GLY A 25 -11.90 -0.46 6.44
CA GLY A 25 -11.68 -0.21 5.02
C GLY A 25 -11.89 1.26 4.63
N ALA A 26 -12.92 1.92 5.19
CA ALA A 26 -13.19 3.33 4.97
C ALA A 26 -12.07 4.22 5.54
N ILE A 27 -11.63 3.97 6.77
CA ILE A 27 -10.51 4.70 7.40
C ILE A 27 -9.25 4.53 6.58
N LEU A 28 -8.91 3.28 6.20
CA LEU A 28 -7.75 3.00 5.37
C LEU A 28 -7.84 3.76 4.05
N GLY A 29 -8.98 3.67 3.34
CA GLY A 29 -9.19 4.32 2.05
C GLY A 29 -9.10 5.84 2.10
N VAL A 30 -9.65 6.48 3.15
CA VAL A 30 -9.53 7.93 3.35
C VAL A 30 -8.08 8.31 3.65
N ALA A 31 -7.40 7.59 4.54
CA ALA A 31 -6.03 7.89 4.92
C ALA A 31 -5.05 7.76 3.74
N THR A 32 -5.14 6.66 2.99
CA THR A 32 -4.30 6.44 1.80
C THR A 32 -4.66 7.37 0.65
N GLY A 33 -5.96 7.68 0.45
CA GLY A 33 -6.40 8.65 -0.55
C GLY A 33 -5.90 10.06 -0.25
N ALA A 34 -5.93 10.48 1.02
CA ALA A 34 -5.38 11.75 1.48
C ALA A 34 -3.86 11.80 1.31
N LEU A 35 -3.14 10.73 1.71
CA LEU A 35 -1.70 10.62 1.50
C LEU A 35 -1.35 10.70 0.01
N PHE A 36 -2.05 9.94 -0.84
CA PHE A 36 -1.83 9.94 -2.29
C PHE A 36 -2.09 11.31 -2.90
N GLY A 37 -3.20 11.97 -2.54
CA GLY A 37 -3.52 13.32 -2.97
C GLY A 37 -2.48 14.37 -2.55
N LEU A 38 -1.99 14.28 -1.30
CA LEU A 38 -0.96 15.17 -0.78
C LEU A 38 0.35 15.00 -1.57
N VAL A 39 0.82 13.77 -1.72
CA VAL A 39 2.05 13.48 -2.48
C VAL A 39 1.89 13.93 -3.93
N PHE A 40 0.73 13.66 -4.56
CA PHE A 40 0.42 14.11 -5.91
C PHE A 40 0.49 15.62 -6.06
N ALA A 41 -0.10 16.38 -5.14
CA ALA A 41 -0.09 17.84 -5.17
C ALA A 41 1.35 18.40 -5.18
N TYR A 42 2.26 17.82 -4.40
CA TYR A 42 3.67 18.25 -4.33
C TYR A 42 4.55 17.70 -5.45
N SER A 43 4.22 16.54 -6.02
CA SER A 43 5.07 15.87 -7.00
C SER A 43 4.63 16.08 -8.46
N ARG A 44 3.40 16.51 -8.73
CA ARG A 44 2.83 16.53 -10.11
C ARG A 44 3.64 17.31 -11.13
N TYR A 45 4.33 18.38 -10.74
CA TYR A 45 5.17 19.18 -11.65
C TYR A 45 6.51 18.52 -11.98
N LYS A 46 6.93 17.51 -11.20
CA LYS A 46 8.16 16.74 -11.42
C LYS A 46 7.95 15.57 -12.38
N ILE A 47 6.70 15.24 -12.71
CA ILE A 47 6.36 14.12 -13.59
C ILE A 47 6.22 14.65 -15.02
N PRO A 48 7.02 14.15 -16.00
CA PRO A 48 7.07 14.67 -17.37
C PRO A 48 5.86 14.21 -18.19
N SER A 49 4.69 14.77 -17.88
CA SER A 49 3.45 14.55 -18.64
C SER A 49 2.58 15.80 -18.55
N GLN A 50 1.71 16.03 -19.54
CA GLN A 50 0.69 17.07 -19.49
C GLN A 50 -0.68 16.54 -19.03
N ASN A 51 -0.86 15.22 -19.00
CA ASN A 51 -2.12 14.59 -18.61
C ASN A 51 -2.11 14.26 -17.11
N GLU A 52 -3.02 14.86 -16.34
CA GLU A 52 -3.13 14.65 -14.89
C GLU A 52 -3.43 13.19 -14.50
N ILE A 53 -4.18 12.44 -15.32
CA ILE A 53 -4.41 11.01 -15.10
C ILE A 53 -3.12 10.22 -15.27
N THR A 54 -2.32 10.53 -16.30
CA THR A 54 -1.01 9.89 -16.50
C THR A 54 -0.06 10.20 -15.35
N LYS A 55 -0.01 11.44 -14.87
CA LYS A 55 0.78 11.81 -13.68
C LYS A 55 0.35 10.99 -12.47
N ALA A 56 -0.96 10.86 -12.25
CA ALA A 56 -1.50 10.14 -11.12
C ALA A 56 -1.17 8.64 -11.21
N LEU A 57 -1.27 8.04 -12.40
CA LEU A 57 -0.90 6.64 -12.63
C LEU A 57 0.59 6.37 -12.40
N VAL A 58 1.47 7.26 -12.87
CA VAL A 58 2.92 7.15 -12.61
C VAL A 58 3.20 7.19 -11.11
N LEU A 59 2.62 8.16 -10.40
CA LEU A 59 2.81 8.26 -8.95
C LEU A 59 2.22 7.04 -8.21
N ALA A 60 1.03 6.59 -8.61
CA ALA A 60 0.40 5.41 -8.03
C ALA A 60 1.24 4.16 -8.27
N GLY A 61 1.90 4.02 -9.41
CA GLY A 61 2.84 2.92 -9.65
C GLY A 61 4.03 2.95 -8.67
N ILE A 62 4.60 4.13 -8.40
CA ILE A 62 5.69 4.28 -7.43
C ILE A 62 5.20 3.97 -6.01
N MET A 63 4.04 4.50 -5.61
CA MET A 63 3.49 4.27 -4.27
C MET A 63 2.99 2.83 -4.10
N TRP A 64 2.41 2.21 -5.12
CA TRP A 64 2.09 0.77 -5.14
C TRP A 64 3.36 -0.05 -4.97
N ALA A 65 4.44 0.28 -5.68
CA ALA A 65 5.69 -0.46 -5.57
C ALA A 65 6.28 -0.39 -4.15
N THR A 66 6.30 0.81 -3.58
CA THR A 66 6.99 1.11 -2.31
C THR A 66 6.15 0.78 -1.08
N LEU A 67 4.83 0.99 -1.13
CA LEU A 67 3.93 0.79 0.02
C LEU A 67 3.23 -0.56 0.01
N PHE A 68 3.18 -1.25 -1.12
CA PHE A 68 2.53 -2.56 -1.23
C PHE A 68 3.45 -3.65 -1.78
N PHE A 69 3.92 -3.53 -3.02
CA PHE A 69 4.60 -4.64 -3.71
C PHE A 69 5.89 -5.08 -3.01
N ILE A 70 6.77 -4.15 -2.67
CA ILE A 70 8.02 -4.44 -1.96
C ILE A 70 7.76 -5.07 -0.58
N PRO A 71 6.90 -4.49 0.30
CA PRO A 71 6.49 -5.15 1.54
C PRO A 71 5.87 -6.53 1.33
N PHE A 72 5.03 -6.70 0.31
CA PHE A 72 4.39 -7.97 -0.03
C PHE A 72 5.39 -9.05 -0.45
N LEU A 73 6.50 -8.67 -1.11
CA LEU A 73 7.58 -9.61 -1.42
C LEU A 73 8.28 -10.11 -0.15
N LYS A 74 8.44 -9.27 0.88
CA LYS A 74 9.06 -9.66 2.15
C LYS A 74 8.08 -10.43 3.05
N TYR A 75 6.85 -9.95 3.14
CA TYR A 75 5.79 -10.44 4.01
C TYR A 75 4.50 -10.62 3.20
N PRO A 76 4.38 -11.71 2.43
CA PRO A 76 3.23 -11.93 1.57
C PRO A 76 1.97 -12.17 2.40
N ALA A 77 0.83 -11.74 1.86
CA ALA A 77 -0.47 -11.92 2.51
C ALA A 77 -0.78 -13.41 2.68
N ASN A 78 -1.16 -13.82 3.88
CA ASN A 78 -1.58 -15.19 4.16
C ASN A 78 -3.08 -15.19 4.51
N PRO A 79 -3.82 -16.27 4.17
CA PRO A 79 -5.19 -16.47 4.61
C PRO A 79 -5.34 -16.29 6.14
N PRO A 80 -6.50 -15.82 6.64
CA PRO A 80 -6.71 -15.56 8.08
C PRO A 80 -6.49 -16.76 9.00
N THR A 81 -6.59 -17.98 8.46
CA THR A 81 -6.40 -19.24 9.20
C THR A 81 -4.92 -19.64 9.34
N ILE A 82 -3.99 -18.88 8.75
CA ILE A 82 -2.56 -19.22 8.76
C ILE A 82 -1.79 -18.40 9.78
N GLY A 83 -1.00 -19.13 10.57
CA GLY A 83 -0.10 -18.60 11.58
C GLY A 83 -0.71 -18.61 12.97
N GLU A 84 0.18 -18.50 13.96
CA GLU A 84 -0.21 -18.60 15.35
C GLU A 84 -0.88 -17.29 15.82
N PRO A 85 -1.97 -17.36 16.61
CA PRO A 85 -2.59 -16.15 17.15
C PRO A 85 -1.63 -15.30 17.99
N SER A 86 -0.67 -15.93 18.66
CA SER A 86 0.34 -15.26 19.49
C SER A 86 1.32 -14.40 18.69
N THR A 87 1.47 -14.63 17.38
CA THR A 87 2.42 -13.88 16.53
C THR A 87 1.78 -12.72 15.78
N ILE A 88 0.46 -12.50 15.91
CA ILE A 88 -0.28 -11.46 15.17
C ILE A 88 0.37 -10.07 15.38
N ALA A 89 0.64 -9.68 16.62
CA ALA A 89 1.23 -8.37 16.93
C ALA A 89 2.59 -8.19 16.23
N LEU A 90 3.51 -9.15 16.40
CA LEU A 90 4.83 -9.13 15.79
C LEU A 90 4.77 -9.06 14.27
N ARG A 91 3.87 -9.83 13.62
CA ARG A 91 3.71 -9.82 12.16
C ARG A 91 3.22 -8.46 11.68
N THR A 92 2.26 -7.88 12.38
CA THR A 92 1.74 -6.54 12.07
C THR A 92 2.82 -5.48 12.23
N GLU A 93 3.60 -5.51 13.31
CA GLU A 93 4.69 -4.57 13.57
C GLU A 93 5.78 -4.65 12.50
N LEU A 94 6.24 -5.87 12.16
CA LEU A 94 7.23 -6.09 11.11
C LEU A 94 6.73 -5.59 9.74
N TYR A 95 5.48 -5.89 9.40
CA TYR A 95 4.88 -5.42 8.15
C TYR A 95 4.83 -3.89 8.10
N ILE A 96 4.31 -3.24 9.14
CA ILE A 96 4.21 -1.77 9.21
C ILE A 96 5.61 -1.13 9.17
N ALA A 97 6.57 -1.66 9.93
CA ALA A 97 7.94 -1.18 9.93
C ALA A 97 8.58 -1.28 8.53
N PHE A 98 8.33 -2.37 7.81
CA PHE A 98 8.86 -2.56 6.46
C PHE A 98 8.20 -1.63 5.44
N VAL A 99 6.87 -1.41 5.54
CA VAL A 99 6.14 -0.41 4.73
C VAL A 99 6.70 0.99 4.98
N MET A 100 6.90 1.38 6.24
CA MET A 100 7.49 2.67 6.61
C MET A 100 8.91 2.81 6.07
N LEU A 101 9.75 1.78 6.25
CA LEU A 101 11.13 1.80 5.78
C LEU A 101 11.21 1.95 4.26
N SER A 102 10.37 1.19 3.53
CA SER A 102 10.29 1.25 2.07
C SER A 102 9.77 2.61 1.57
N GLY A 103 8.66 3.10 2.14
CA GLY A 103 8.07 4.39 1.78
C GLY A 103 8.95 5.60 2.13
N LEU A 104 9.48 5.65 3.35
CA LEU A 104 10.38 6.73 3.80
C LEU A 104 11.73 6.66 3.07
N GLY A 105 12.22 5.45 2.77
CA GLY A 105 13.37 5.24 1.91
C GLY A 105 13.12 5.85 0.53
N ALA A 106 12.01 5.52 -0.12
CA ALA A 106 11.65 6.06 -1.42
C ALA A 106 11.58 7.60 -1.39
N LEU A 107 10.98 8.17 -0.34
CA LEU A 107 10.96 9.61 -0.12
C LEU A 107 12.38 10.18 0.00
N GLY A 108 13.23 9.63 0.87
CA GLY A 108 14.61 10.08 1.08
C GLY A 108 15.46 10.02 -0.20
N PHE A 109 15.37 8.92 -0.95
CA PHE A 109 16.05 8.77 -2.23
C PHE A 109 15.48 9.73 -3.30
N SER A 110 14.17 10.03 -3.28
CA SER A 110 13.60 11.05 -4.18
C SER A 110 14.13 12.46 -3.89
N LEU A 111 14.45 12.77 -2.63
CA LEU A 111 15.09 14.03 -2.25
C LEU A 111 16.55 14.07 -2.74
N LEU A 112 17.27 12.94 -2.64
CA LEU A 112 18.63 12.81 -3.16
C LEU A 112 18.69 12.94 -4.69
N TYR A 113 17.68 12.43 -5.40
CA TYR A 113 17.54 12.58 -6.85
C TYR A 113 17.64 14.04 -7.31
N ASN A 114 17.06 14.98 -6.55
CA ASN A 114 17.08 16.40 -6.90
C ASN A 114 18.45 17.04 -6.64
N LYS A 115 19.28 16.47 -5.76
CA LYS A 115 20.64 16.96 -5.47
C LYS A 115 21.67 16.47 -6.48
N ILE A 116 21.43 15.30 -7.10
CA ILE A 116 22.36 14.67 -8.04
C ILE A 116 22.10 15.17 -9.48
N ARG A 117 23.09 15.86 -10.06
CA ARG A 117 23.01 16.39 -11.44
C ARG A 117 23.50 15.41 -12.50
N LYS A 118 24.50 14.58 -12.20
CA LYS A 118 25.08 13.57 -13.11
C LYS A 118 24.84 12.17 -12.54
N LYS A 119 24.63 11.16 -13.40
CA LYS A 119 24.44 9.75 -12.99
C LYS A 119 23.28 9.51 -12.02
N ARG A 120 22.11 10.13 -12.29
CA ARG A 120 20.90 9.99 -11.45
C ARG A 120 20.44 8.54 -11.23
N PHE A 121 20.83 7.62 -12.12
CA PHE A 121 20.54 6.19 -11.96
C PHE A 121 21.06 5.59 -10.63
N ILE A 122 22.12 6.18 -10.06
CA ILE A 122 22.69 5.76 -8.76
C ILE A 122 21.66 5.86 -7.63
N VAL A 123 20.69 6.78 -7.72
CA VAL A 123 19.63 6.89 -6.71
C VAL A 123 18.73 5.66 -6.71
N PHE A 124 18.38 5.16 -7.89
CA PHE A 124 17.57 3.94 -8.01
C PHE A 124 18.36 2.72 -7.54
N LEU A 125 19.65 2.62 -7.88
CA LEU A 125 20.54 1.55 -7.38
C LEU A 125 20.70 1.63 -5.86
N GLY A 126 20.84 2.82 -5.29
CA GLY A 126 20.93 3.04 -3.86
C GLY A 126 19.66 2.64 -3.13
N TYR A 127 18.49 3.00 -3.67
CA TYR A 127 17.20 2.54 -3.12
C TYR A 127 17.07 1.01 -3.20
N ALA A 128 17.42 0.41 -4.34
CA ALA A 128 17.40 -1.05 -4.49
C ALA A 128 18.36 -1.75 -3.52
N GLY A 129 19.57 -1.22 -3.32
CA GLY A 129 20.53 -1.73 -2.34
C GLY A 129 20.05 -1.55 -0.90
N PHE A 130 19.45 -0.41 -0.58
CA PHE A 130 18.83 -0.14 0.72
C PHE A 130 17.70 -1.14 1.04
N ILE A 131 16.81 -1.38 0.08
CA ILE A 131 15.76 -2.40 0.21
C ILE A 131 16.37 -3.79 0.32
N GLY A 132 17.33 -4.14 -0.53
CA GLY A 132 18.03 -5.43 -0.47
C GLY A 132 18.66 -5.69 0.90
N LEU A 133 19.29 -4.68 1.48
CA LEU A 133 19.84 -4.76 2.83
C LEU A 133 18.74 -4.95 3.88
N ALA A 134 17.64 -4.20 3.79
CA ALA A 134 16.49 -4.36 4.67
C ALA A 134 15.87 -5.77 4.58
N PHE A 135 15.81 -6.36 3.39
CA PHE A 135 15.33 -7.74 3.19
C PHE A 135 16.16 -8.77 3.96
N VAL A 136 17.48 -8.56 4.04
CA VAL A 136 18.41 -9.45 4.73
C VAL A 136 18.42 -9.20 6.24
N LEU A 137 18.45 -7.93 6.66
CA LEU A 137 18.60 -7.57 8.07
C LEU A 137 17.32 -7.73 8.89
N ILE A 138 16.15 -7.47 8.29
CA ILE A 138 14.89 -7.56 9.01
C ILE A 138 14.46 -9.03 9.07
N PRO A 139 14.17 -9.58 10.26
CA PRO A 139 13.84 -10.99 10.41
C PRO A 139 12.58 -11.36 9.64
N SER A 140 12.60 -12.53 9.01
CA SER A 140 11.39 -13.17 8.52
C SER A 140 10.68 -13.84 9.70
N TYR A 141 9.36 -13.75 9.78
CA TYR A 141 8.60 -14.53 10.75
C TYR A 141 8.31 -15.94 10.18
N GLN A 142 8.47 -16.98 10.99
CA GLN A 142 8.27 -18.37 10.59
C GLN A 142 6.98 -18.93 11.18
N ASP A 143 5.86 -18.61 10.55
CA ASP A 143 4.62 -19.33 10.82
C ASP A 143 4.57 -20.60 9.98
N LYS A 144 4.15 -21.72 10.58
CA LYS A 144 3.93 -22.96 9.85
C LYS A 144 2.73 -22.80 8.93
N ILE A 145 2.92 -23.08 7.65
CA ILE A 145 1.82 -23.19 6.68
C ILE A 145 1.18 -24.57 6.89
N THR A 146 0.00 -24.59 7.48
CA THR A 146 -0.75 -25.82 7.81
C THR A 146 -1.77 -26.24 6.74
N THR A 147 -1.93 -25.43 5.69
CA THR A 147 -2.90 -25.64 4.60
C THR A 147 -2.20 -25.86 3.25
N SER A 148 -2.95 -26.29 2.22
CA SER A 148 -2.41 -26.48 0.87
C SER A 148 -1.86 -25.18 0.28
N MET A 149 -0.75 -25.31 -0.46
CA MET A 149 -0.10 -24.17 -1.09
C MET A 149 -0.97 -23.50 -2.16
N ASP A 150 -1.91 -24.25 -2.77
CA ASP A 150 -2.88 -23.71 -3.73
C ASP A 150 -3.78 -22.64 -3.10
N ILE A 151 -4.25 -22.87 -1.86
CA ILE A 151 -5.07 -21.89 -1.14
C ILE A 151 -4.23 -20.66 -0.78
N VAL A 152 -2.99 -20.87 -0.33
CA VAL A 152 -2.07 -19.77 0.02
C VAL A 152 -1.74 -18.92 -1.20
N ASN A 153 -1.37 -19.55 -2.32
CA ASN A 153 -1.06 -18.87 -3.56
C ASN A 153 -2.29 -18.18 -4.17
N GLY A 154 -3.46 -18.82 -4.13
CA GLY A 154 -4.72 -18.22 -4.55
C GLY A 154 -5.02 -16.93 -3.77
N PHE A 155 -4.87 -16.98 -2.45
CA PHE A 155 -5.06 -15.80 -1.59
C PHE A 155 -4.05 -14.69 -1.87
N ARG A 156 -2.77 -15.03 -2.04
CA ARG A 156 -1.70 -14.09 -2.41
C ARG A 156 -1.97 -13.41 -3.75
N MET A 157 -2.39 -14.19 -4.74
CA MET A 157 -2.71 -13.70 -6.07
C MET A 157 -3.90 -12.74 -6.04
N VAL A 158 -5.00 -13.14 -5.39
CA VAL A 158 -6.18 -12.27 -5.25
C VAL A 158 -5.82 -10.99 -4.50
N SER A 159 -5.05 -11.08 -3.40
CA SER A 159 -4.59 -9.91 -2.65
C SER A 159 -3.77 -8.94 -3.52
N ALA A 160 -2.86 -9.47 -4.34
CA ALA A 160 -2.05 -8.67 -5.25
C ALA A 160 -2.89 -8.01 -6.34
N ILE A 161 -3.85 -8.73 -6.93
CA ILE A 161 -4.78 -8.19 -7.92
C ILE A 161 -5.64 -7.08 -7.30
N THR A 162 -6.24 -7.34 -6.13
CA THR A 162 -7.07 -6.37 -5.43
C THR A 162 -6.31 -5.09 -5.12
N MET A 163 -5.09 -5.18 -4.60
CA MET A 163 -4.29 -3.98 -4.30
C MET A 163 -3.83 -3.25 -5.57
N THR A 164 -3.52 -3.98 -6.64
CA THR A 164 -3.19 -3.36 -7.93
C THR A 164 -4.38 -2.56 -8.48
N LEU A 165 -5.57 -3.15 -8.50
CA LEU A 165 -6.80 -2.47 -8.93
C LEU A 165 -7.12 -1.28 -8.03
N TYR A 166 -6.94 -1.43 -6.71
CA TYR A 166 -7.13 -0.35 -5.75
C TYR A 166 -6.25 0.87 -6.08
N TRP A 167 -4.95 0.68 -6.33
CA TRP A 167 -4.05 1.79 -6.68
C TRP A 167 -4.37 2.42 -8.03
N ILE A 168 -4.75 1.62 -9.04
CA ILE A 168 -5.21 2.12 -10.35
C ILE A 168 -6.49 2.95 -10.19
N ALA A 169 -7.48 2.46 -9.43
CA ALA A 169 -8.73 3.17 -9.19
C ALA A 169 -8.48 4.52 -8.50
N ASN A 170 -7.64 4.55 -7.47
CA ASN A 170 -7.27 5.80 -6.79
C ASN A 170 -6.60 6.80 -7.76
N ALA A 171 -5.68 6.33 -8.60
CA ALA A 171 -5.01 7.15 -9.60
C ALA A 171 -5.98 7.76 -10.62
N VAL A 172 -6.87 6.94 -11.17
CA VAL A 172 -7.85 7.36 -12.17
C VAL A 172 -8.85 8.35 -11.56
N ILE A 173 -9.38 8.06 -10.38
CA ILE A 173 -10.32 8.93 -9.67
C ILE A 173 -9.66 10.28 -9.38
N LEU A 174 -8.50 10.29 -8.71
CA LEU A 174 -7.80 11.53 -8.38
C LEU A 174 -7.44 12.32 -9.64
N GLY A 175 -6.86 11.67 -10.65
CA GLY A 175 -6.45 12.32 -11.89
C GLY A 175 -7.64 12.91 -12.66
N ALA A 176 -8.78 12.21 -12.69
CA ALA A 176 -10.00 12.70 -13.33
C ALA A 176 -10.58 13.90 -12.59
N LEU A 177 -10.66 13.84 -11.25
CA LEU A 177 -11.10 14.97 -10.42
C LEU A 177 -10.17 16.17 -10.56
N TRP A 178 -8.85 15.96 -10.56
CA TRP A 178 -7.87 17.03 -10.71
C TRP A 178 -7.95 17.70 -12.09
N LYS A 179 -8.15 16.91 -13.15
CA LYS A 179 -8.37 17.42 -14.51
C LYS A 179 -9.66 18.23 -14.59
N ARG A 180 -10.74 17.79 -13.93
CA ARG A 180 -12.06 18.45 -13.95
C ARG A 180 -12.08 19.76 -13.16
N PHE A 181 -11.51 19.77 -11.96
CA PHE A 181 -11.62 20.90 -11.03
C PHE A 181 -10.43 21.86 -11.10
N GLN A 182 -9.31 21.44 -11.71
CA GLN A 182 -8.11 22.27 -11.90
C GLN A 182 -7.70 23.09 -10.64
N PRO A 183 -7.62 22.48 -9.44
CA PRO A 183 -7.46 23.23 -8.18
C PRO A 183 -6.16 24.06 -8.11
N HIS A 184 -5.17 23.73 -8.94
CA HIS A 184 -3.92 24.47 -9.07
C HIS A 184 -4.09 25.83 -9.75
N ILE A 185 -5.03 25.97 -10.68
CA ILE A 185 -5.32 27.25 -11.36
C ILE A 185 -6.15 28.13 -10.44
N THR A 186 -7.17 27.55 -9.79
CA THR A 186 -8.05 28.28 -8.87
C THR A 186 -7.25 28.93 -7.72
N ARG A 187 -6.18 28.29 -7.25
CA ARG A 187 -5.32 28.85 -6.20
C ARG A 187 -4.53 30.07 -6.66
N GLU A 188 -4.00 30.06 -7.88
CA GLU A 188 -3.23 31.18 -8.45
C GLU A 188 -4.11 32.40 -8.73
N GLN A 189 -5.43 32.22 -8.92
CA GLN A 189 -6.37 33.32 -9.13
C GLN A 189 -6.82 34.01 -7.82
N ILE A 190 -6.56 33.38 -6.67
CA ILE A 190 -6.96 33.89 -5.34
C ILE A 190 -5.78 34.57 -4.62
N GLN A 191 -4.54 34.34 -5.08
CA GLN A 191 -3.32 34.96 -4.57
C GLN A 191 -2.93 36.20 -5.40
#